data_AF-A0A2E4J639-F1
#
_entry.id   AF-A0A2E4J639-F1
#
_cell.length_a   1.000
_cell.length_b   1.000
_cell.length_c   1.000
_cell.angle_alpha   90.00
_cell.angle_beta   90.00
_cell.angle_gamma   90.00
#
_symmetry.space_group_name_H-M   'P 1'
#
loop_
_entity.id
_entity.type
_entity.pdbx_description
1 polymer ?
#
loop_
_entity_poly.entity_id
_entity_poly.type
_entity_poly.pdbx_seq_one_letter_code
_entity_poly.pdbx_strand_id
1 'polypeptide(L)'
;MKLHVVLFIFLLFSCSQKHIIVNHNTLSPILIMNRTACYGTCPQYSISLYDNGLVRYEGKMFVDKIGCFTATISSTLIDDFKSALYDVKFFEFKNEYDAYVTDVPSVILEVTLDTKTHKVVDRFNGPVELKRLHKQIDSIVNNIQEWTECN
;
A
#
# COMPACT_ATOMS: atom_id res chain seq x y z
N MET A 1 68.73 -10.35 36.30
CA MET A 1 68.68 -8.88 36.07
C MET A 1 68.57 -8.64 34.57
N LYS A 2 67.68 -7.72 34.15
CA LYS A 2 67.10 -7.51 32.78
C LYS A 2 65.85 -8.39 32.57
N LEU A 3 64.64 -7.97 32.96
CA LEU A 3 63.86 -6.79 32.56
C LEU A 3 63.72 -6.70 31.03
N HIS A 4 62.64 -7.27 30.49
CA HIS A 4 61.89 -6.70 29.38
C HIS A 4 60.41 -7.05 29.54
N VAL A 5 59.68 -6.05 30.03
CA VAL A 5 58.23 -5.95 29.99
C VAL A 5 57.84 -5.76 28.53
N VAL A 6 57.25 -6.77 27.90
CA VAL A 6 56.58 -6.61 26.61
C VAL A 6 55.10 -6.47 26.90
N LEU A 7 54.68 -5.21 27.02
CA LEU A 7 53.29 -4.79 27.14
C LEU A 7 52.61 -5.03 25.78
N PHE A 8 51.98 -6.20 25.63
CA PHE A 8 51.17 -6.51 24.46
C PHE A 8 49.83 -5.79 24.60
N ILE A 9 49.75 -4.61 23.99
CA ILE A 9 48.52 -3.80 23.90
C ILE A 9 47.60 -4.53 22.92
N PHE A 10 46.75 -5.41 23.44
CA PHE A 10 45.62 -5.95 22.67
C PHE A 10 44.61 -4.81 22.47
N LEU A 11 44.64 -4.23 21.28
CA LEU A 11 43.64 -3.29 20.79
C LEU A 11 42.28 -4.00 20.79
N LEU A 12 41.42 -3.60 21.73
CA LEU A 12 40.00 -3.95 21.75
C LEU A 12 39.28 -3.21 20.59
N PHE A 13 39.43 -3.71 19.37
CA PHE A 13 38.45 -3.45 18.32
C PHE A 13 37.25 -4.39 18.52
N SER A 14 36.48 -4.15 19.58
CA SER A 14 35.10 -4.66 19.62
C SER A 14 34.22 -3.63 18.91
N CYS A 15 34.15 -3.76 17.58
CA CYS A 15 33.12 -3.07 16.83
C CYS A 15 31.77 -3.55 17.35
N SER A 16 30.97 -2.62 17.87
CA SER A 16 29.58 -2.87 18.24
C SER A 16 28.83 -3.33 17.00
N GLN A 17 28.69 -4.64 16.83
CA GLN A 17 27.69 -5.16 15.92
C GLN A 17 26.36 -5.05 16.66
N LYS A 18 25.74 -3.87 16.51
CA LYS A 18 24.33 -3.68 16.81
C LYS A 18 23.61 -4.66 15.90
N HIS A 19 23.25 -5.81 16.45
CA HIS A 19 22.46 -6.81 15.75
C HIS A 19 21.13 -6.12 15.43
N ILE A 20 21.00 -5.61 14.20
CA ILE A 20 19.71 -5.16 13.70
C ILE A 20 18.95 -6.46 13.45
N ILE A 21 18.28 -6.95 14.49
CA ILE A 21 17.20 -7.91 14.31
C ILE A 21 16.08 -7.09 13.67
N VAL A 22 16.16 -6.90 12.34
CA VAL A 22 15.01 -6.43 11.61
C VAL A 22 14.06 -7.61 11.54
N ASN A 23 13.14 -7.68 12.50
CA ASN A 23 12.01 -8.59 12.42
C ASN A 23 11.00 -8.00 11.43
N HIS A 24 11.26 -8.17 10.13
CA HIS A 24 10.31 -7.82 9.07
C HIS A 24 9.25 -8.91 8.92
N ASN A 25 8.52 -9.22 9.98
CA ASN A 25 7.27 -9.99 9.89
C ASN A 25 6.03 -9.08 9.81
N THR A 26 6.20 -7.83 9.41
CA THR A 26 5.09 -6.98 8.99
C THR A 26 4.94 -7.11 7.48
N LEU A 27 4.03 -7.99 7.04
CA LEU A 27 3.53 -7.96 5.67
C LEU A 27 3.02 -6.52 5.41
N SER A 28 3.67 -5.79 4.52
CA SER A 28 3.21 -4.48 4.07
C SER A 28 2.26 -4.67 2.88
N PRO A 29 1.23 -3.83 2.74
CA PRO A 29 0.38 -3.90 1.55
C PRO A 29 1.16 -3.47 0.31
N ILE A 30 0.93 -4.17 -0.80
CA ILE A 30 1.45 -3.79 -2.11
C ILE A 30 0.61 -2.68 -2.75
N LEU A 31 -0.61 -2.47 -2.24
CA LEU A 31 -1.51 -1.43 -2.69
C LEU A 31 -2.35 -0.90 -1.53
N ILE A 32 -2.54 0.42 -1.50
CA ILE A 32 -3.52 1.10 -0.67
C ILE A 32 -4.34 2.03 -1.57
N MET A 33 -5.67 1.91 -1.54
CA MET A 33 -6.58 2.85 -2.21
C MET A 33 -7.51 3.50 -1.19
N ASN A 34 -7.61 4.82 -1.20
CA ASN A 34 -8.54 5.58 -0.37
C ASN A 34 -9.53 6.34 -1.24
N ARG A 35 -10.82 6.29 -0.90
CA ARG A 35 -11.83 7.22 -1.40
C ARG A 35 -12.16 8.25 -0.33
N THR A 36 -12.00 9.52 -0.67
CA THR A 36 -12.27 10.61 0.29
C THR A 36 -13.74 11.01 0.27
N ALA A 37 -14.14 11.76 1.30
CA ALA A 37 -15.50 12.29 1.37
C ALA A 37 -15.75 13.40 0.34
N CYS A 38 -17.03 13.67 0.10
CA CYS A 38 -17.57 14.85 -0.56
C CYS A 38 -18.74 15.38 0.28
N TYR A 39 -19.39 16.50 -0.09
CA TYR A 39 -20.56 16.99 0.65
C TYR A 39 -21.83 16.14 0.49
N GLY A 40 -21.92 15.34 -0.58
CA GLY A 40 -23.02 14.42 -0.82
C GLY A 40 -22.79 13.04 -0.21
N THR A 41 -23.32 12.02 -0.87
CA THR A 41 -23.25 10.61 -0.42
C THR A 41 -22.12 9.84 -1.11
N CYS A 42 -20.95 10.46 -1.27
CA CYS A 42 -19.81 9.77 -1.88
C CYS A 42 -19.31 8.66 -0.96
N PRO A 43 -19.18 7.42 -1.44
CA PRO A 43 -18.63 6.31 -0.65
C PRO A 43 -17.23 6.65 -0.10
N GLN A 44 -17.05 6.46 1.21
CA GLN A 44 -15.78 6.66 1.89
C GLN A 44 -15.27 5.33 2.44
N TYR A 45 -14.12 4.89 1.94
CA TYR A 45 -13.47 3.65 2.37
C TYR A 45 -11.98 3.63 2.06
N SER A 46 -11.27 2.69 2.66
CA SER A 46 -9.88 2.34 2.37
C SER A 46 -9.78 0.85 2.02
N ILE A 47 -8.93 0.51 1.06
CA ILE A 47 -8.58 -0.85 0.69
C ILE A 47 -7.08 -1.00 0.82
N SER A 48 -6.62 -2.03 1.52
CA SER A 48 -5.24 -2.49 1.49
C SER A 48 -5.19 -3.90 0.89
N LEU A 49 -4.38 -4.07 -0.15
CA LEU A 49 -4.13 -5.37 -0.77
C LEU A 49 -2.69 -5.78 -0.48
N TYR A 50 -2.52 -7.02 -0.03
CA TYR A 50 -1.23 -7.61 0.31
C TYR A 50 -0.81 -8.64 -0.74
N ASP A 51 0.49 -8.87 -0.84
CA ASP A 51 1.07 -9.76 -1.85
C ASP A 51 0.61 -11.23 -1.73
N ASN A 52 0.25 -11.64 -0.51
CA ASN A 52 -0.29 -12.97 -0.22
C ASN A 52 -1.80 -13.10 -0.49
N GLY A 53 -2.45 -12.07 -1.03
CA GLY A 53 -3.87 -12.06 -1.36
C GLY A 53 -4.79 -11.66 -0.22
N LEU A 54 -4.27 -11.33 0.96
CA LEU A 54 -5.08 -10.69 1.99
C LEU A 54 -5.58 -9.33 1.45
N VAL A 55 -6.86 -9.07 1.64
CA VAL A 55 -7.50 -7.78 1.40
C VAL A 55 -8.04 -7.30 2.73
N ARG A 56 -7.71 -6.06 3.11
CA ARG A 56 -8.33 -5.36 4.23
C ARG A 56 -9.16 -4.21 3.67
N TYR A 57 -10.43 -4.16 4.05
CA TYR A 57 -11.37 -3.12 3.67
C TYR A 57 -11.80 -2.38 4.94
N GLU A 58 -11.72 -1.04 4.92
CA GLU A 58 -12.15 -0.18 6.01
C GLU A 58 -13.19 0.81 5.50
N GLY A 59 -14.46 0.48 5.68
CA GLY A 59 -15.58 1.34 5.29
C GLY A 59 -15.92 2.37 6.36
N LYS A 60 -16.20 3.60 5.95
CA LYS A 60 -16.44 4.73 6.86
C LYS A 60 -17.82 5.34 6.74
N MET A 61 -18.24 5.73 5.54
CA MET A 61 -19.53 6.37 5.30
C MET A 61 -20.04 6.05 3.89
N PHE A 62 -21.38 6.02 3.74
CA PHE A 62 -22.06 5.78 2.45
C PHE A 62 -21.59 4.52 1.73
N VAL A 63 -21.37 3.44 2.50
CA VAL A 63 -20.98 2.11 2.03
C VAL A 63 -21.76 1.05 2.81
N ASP A 64 -21.98 -0.10 2.19
CA ASP A 64 -22.77 -1.18 2.78
C ASP A 64 -22.09 -1.84 4.00
N LYS A 65 -20.75 -1.86 4.00
CA LYS A 65 -19.93 -2.41 5.09
C LYS A 65 -19.21 -1.29 5.81
N ILE A 66 -19.57 -1.01 7.05
CA ILE A 66 -18.93 0.01 7.90
C ILE A 66 -18.07 -0.71 8.94
N GLY A 67 -16.83 -0.25 9.12
CA GLY A 67 -15.84 -0.89 9.97
C GLY A 67 -14.77 -1.63 9.17
N CYS A 68 -14.02 -2.49 9.87
CA CYS A 68 -12.88 -3.21 9.31
C CYS A 68 -13.27 -4.65 8.96
N PHE A 69 -13.00 -5.03 7.72
CA PHE A 69 -13.21 -6.37 7.19
C PHE A 69 -11.96 -6.87 6.47
N THR A 70 -11.79 -8.18 6.44
CA THR A 70 -10.75 -8.88 5.70
C THR A 70 -11.31 -9.99 4.84
N ALA A 71 -10.63 -10.27 3.75
CA ALA A 71 -10.93 -11.38 2.86
C ALA A 71 -9.63 -11.83 2.18
N THR A 72 -9.69 -12.93 1.45
CA THR A 72 -8.56 -13.41 0.65
C THR A 72 -8.99 -13.53 -0.81
N ILE A 73 -8.13 -13.08 -1.73
CA ILE A 73 -8.29 -13.26 -3.17
C ILE A 73 -7.23 -14.21 -3.72
N SER A 74 -7.46 -14.74 -4.93
CA SER A 74 -6.49 -15.64 -5.58
C SER A 74 -5.23 -14.89 -6.01
N SER A 75 -4.10 -15.60 -6.05
CA SER A 75 -2.84 -15.05 -6.59
C SER A 75 -2.99 -14.60 -8.04
N THR A 76 -3.81 -15.28 -8.84
CA THR A 76 -4.09 -14.87 -10.23
C THR A 76 -4.66 -13.47 -10.31
N LEU A 77 -5.61 -13.09 -9.43
CA LEU A 77 -6.15 -11.73 -9.41
C LEU A 77 -5.10 -10.68 -9.04
N ILE A 78 -4.15 -11.04 -8.17
CA ILE A 78 -3.03 -10.17 -7.80
C ILE A 78 -2.09 -9.99 -8.98
N ASP A 79 -1.73 -11.08 -9.66
CA ASP A 79 -0.81 -11.06 -10.80
C ASP A 79 -1.42 -10.32 -12.00
N ASP A 80 -2.71 -10.49 -12.26
CA ASP A 80 -3.45 -9.74 -13.28
C ASP A 80 -3.44 -8.24 -12.97
N PHE A 81 -3.60 -7.86 -11.70
CA PHE A 81 -3.56 -6.47 -11.28
C PHE A 81 -2.15 -5.87 -11.36
N LYS A 82 -1.12 -6.61 -10.93
CA LYS A 82 0.29 -6.20 -11.11
C LYS A 82 0.64 -6.00 -12.57
N SER A 83 0.18 -6.89 -13.45
CA SER A 83 0.36 -6.76 -14.89
C SER A 83 -0.30 -5.48 -15.42
N ALA A 84 -1.54 -5.20 -14.99
CA ALA A 84 -2.22 -3.96 -15.36
C ALA A 84 -1.48 -2.69 -14.90
N LEU A 85 -0.82 -2.71 -13.74
CA LEU A 85 0.03 -1.60 -13.26
C LEU A 85 1.25 -1.38 -14.16
N TYR A 86 1.91 -2.45 -14.60
CA TYR A 86 3.04 -2.38 -15.53
C TYR A 86 2.61 -1.87 -16.91
N ASP A 87 1.50 -2.38 -17.44
CA ASP A 87 0.98 -2.02 -18.76
C ASP A 87 0.69 -0.52 -18.88
N VAL A 88 0.13 0.08 -17.83
CA VAL A 88 -0.16 1.53 -17.81
C VAL A 88 1.00 2.37 -17.31
N LYS A 89 2.14 1.74 -17.01
CA LYS A 89 3.34 2.39 -16.45
C LYS A 89 3.01 3.24 -15.23
N PHE A 90 2.32 2.64 -14.25
CA PHE A 90 1.78 3.35 -13.09
C PHE A 90 2.78 4.30 -12.41
N PHE A 91 4.05 3.87 -12.29
CA PHE A 91 5.13 4.65 -11.66
C PHE A 91 5.57 5.90 -12.45
N GLU A 92 5.09 6.09 -13.68
CA GLU A 92 5.33 7.28 -14.51
C GLU A 92 4.17 8.30 -14.43
N PHE A 93 3.06 7.98 -13.74
CA PHE A 93 2.00 8.95 -13.52
C PHE A 93 2.49 10.15 -12.69
N LYS A 94 1.81 11.28 -12.87
CA LYS A 94 1.97 12.42 -11.96
C LYS A 94 1.44 12.04 -10.58
N ASN A 95 2.03 12.64 -9.54
CA ASN A 95 1.57 12.45 -8.17
C ASN A 95 0.14 12.98 -7.95
N GLU A 96 -0.34 13.91 -8.78
CA GLU A 96 -1.64 14.56 -8.59
C GLU A 96 -2.28 14.95 -9.92
N TYR A 97 -3.60 14.74 -9.99
CA TYR A 97 -4.49 15.16 -11.05
C TYR A 97 -5.71 15.86 -10.45
N ASP A 98 -5.61 17.18 -10.31
CA ASP A 98 -6.67 18.03 -9.75
C ASP A 98 -7.12 19.12 -10.74
N ALA A 99 -8.18 19.84 -10.37
CA ALA A 99 -8.70 21.01 -11.05
C ALA A 99 -9.32 21.99 -10.04
N TYR A 100 -9.64 23.21 -10.47
CA TYR A 100 -10.42 24.14 -9.64
C TYR A 100 -11.90 23.73 -9.63
N VAL A 101 -12.19 22.67 -8.90
CA VAL A 101 -13.52 22.09 -8.71
C VAL A 101 -13.81 21.96 -7.22
N THR A 102 -15.08 22.09 -6.83
CA THR A 102 -15.54 21.87 -5.45
C THR A 102 -16.29 20.56 -5.36
N ASP A 103 -16.33 19.99 -4.16
CA ASP A 103 -17.27 18.93 -3.76
C ASP A 103 -17.18 17.61 -4.55
N VAL A 104 -16.02 17.33 -5.14
CA VAL A 104 -15.69 16.03 -5.74
C VAL A 104 -14.73 15.26 -4.84
N PRO A 105 -14.95 13.93 -4.64
CA PRO A 105 -14.03 13.11 -3.87
C PRO A 105 -12.75 12.84 -4.66
N SER A 106 -11.66 12.59 -3.95
CA SER A 106 -10.42 12.06 -4.53
C SER A 106 -10.38 10.55 -4.40
N VAL A 107 -9.74 9.91 -5.37
CA VAL A 107 -9.18 8.56 -5.22
C VAL A 107 -7.68 8.70 -5.05
N ILE A 108 -7.16 8.21 -3.92
CA ILE A 108 -5.73 8.19 -3.62
C ILE A 108 -5.26 6.75 -3.75
N LEU A 109 -4.42 6.47 -4.74
CA LEU A 109 -3.87 5.15 -4.98
C LEU A 109 -2.36 5.16 -4.72
N GLU A 110 -1.91 4.35 -3.77
CA GLU A 110 -0.52 4.10 -3.46
C GLU A 110 -0.17 2.65 -3.78
N VAL A 111 0.92 2.44 -4.50
CA VAL A 111 1.38 1.11 -4.91
C VAL A 111 2.84 0.95 -4.55
N THR A 112 3.18 -0.21 -3.98
CA THR A 112 4.54 -0.63 -3.66
C THR A 112 4.87 -1.93 -4.39
N LEU A 113 5.78 -1.88 -5.37
CA LEU A 113 6.28 -3.04 -6.13
C LEU A 113 7.81 -2.94 -6.28
N ASP A 114 8.52 -4.06 -6.17
CA ASP A 114 9.98 -4.15 -6.37
C ASP A 114 10.77 -3.04 -5.63
N THR A 115 10.39 -2.76 -4.39
CA THR A 115 10.93 -1.69 -3.50
C THR A 115 10.62 -0.25 -3.90
N LYS A 116 9.90 -0.03 -5.00
CA LYS A 116 9.42 1.30 -5.42
C LYS A 116 8.02 1.53 -4.87
N THR A 117 7.81 2.70 -4.28
CA THR A 117 6.50 3.19 -3.88
C THR A 117 6.14 4.43 -4.69
N HIS A 118 4.92 4.46 -5.22
CA HIS A 118 4.38 5.64 -5.90
C HIS A 118 2.92 5.87 -5.48
N LYS A 119 2.56 7.14 -5.31
CA LYS A 119 1.25 7.57 -4.86
C LYS A 119 0.68 8.60 -5.82
N VAL A 120 -0.54 8.36 -6.26
CA VAL A 120 -1.30 9.24 -7.17
C VAL A 120 -2.59 9.68 -6.49
N VAL A 121 -2.84 10.98 -6.51
CA VAL A 121 -4.11 11.59 -6.11
C VAL A 121 -4.89 11.96 -7.37
N ASP A 122 -6.02 11.30 -7.62
CA ASP A 122 -6.94 11.63 -8.71
C ASP A 122 -8.22 12.24 -8.16
N ARG A 123 -8.36 13.56 -8.30
CA ARG A 123 -9.56 14.29 -7.90
C ARG A 123 -10.46 14.62 -9.08
N PHE A 124 -9.88 14.76 -10.28
CA PHE A 124 -10.68 15.13 -11.46
C PHE A 124 -10.05 14.67 -12.80
N ASN A 125 -8.89 15.23 -13.14
CA ASN A 125 -8.26 15.11 -14.48
C ASN A 125 -7.37 13.88 -14.64
N GLY A 126 -7.56 12.83 -13.84
CA GLY A 126 -6.81 11.59 -13.98
C GLY A 126 -7.02 10.95 -15.36
N PRO A 127 -5.96 10.36 -15.96
CA PRO A 127 -6.05 9.68 -17.24
C PRO A 127 -6.98 8.45 -17.16
N VAL A 128 -7.50 8.02 -18.30
CA VAL A 128 -8.49 6.94 -18.37
C VAL A 128 -7.92 5.63 -17.82
N GLU A 129 -6.64 5.40 -18.05
CA GLU A 129 -5.88 4.24 -17.60
C GLU A 129 -5.80 4.16 -16.07
N LEU A 130 -5.58 5.30 -15.40
CA LEU A 130 -5.59 5.39 -13.94
C LEU A 130 -7.01 5.12 -13.39
N LYS A 131 -8.03 5.71 -14.02
CA LYS A 131 -9.43 5.47 -13.65
C LYS A 131 -9.85 4.01 -13.85
N ARG A 132 -9.27 3.31 -14.84
CA ARG A 132 -9.47 1.88 -15.06
C ARG A 132 -8.91 1.05 -13.90
N LEU A 133 -7.72 1.39 -13.40
CA LEU A 133 -7.15 0.74 -12.21
C LEU A 133 -8.06 0.90 -10.99
N HIS A 134 -8.56 2.11 -10.72
CA HIS A 134 -9.50 2.36 -9.62
C HIS A 134 -10.74 1.45 -9.71
N LYS A 135 -11.36 1.39 -10.89
CA LYS A 135 -12.53 0.54 -11.15
C LYS A 135 -12.21 -0.95 -11.01
N GLN A 136 -11.01 -1.39 -11.41
CA GLN A 136 -10.58 -2.77 -11.25
C GLN A 136 -10.46 -3.14 -9.77
N ILE A 137 -9.90 -2.26 -8.94
CA ILE A 137 -9.80 -2.46 -7.49
C ILE A 137 -11.20 -2.53 -6.86
N ASP A 138 -12.09 -1.61 -7.22
CA ASP A 138 -13.49 -1.65 -6.76
C ASP A 138 -14.18 -2.95 -7.17
N SER A 139 -13.97 -3.39 -8.42
CA SER A 139 -14.57 -4.62 -8.92
C SER A 139 -14.05 -5.85 -8.18
N ILE A 140 -12.76 -5.91 -7.84
CA ILE A 140 -12.20 -7.00 -7.04
C ILE A 140 -12.95 -7.06 -5.70
N VAL A 141 -13.05 -5.93 -4.99
CA VAL A 141 -13.69 -5.86 -3.67
C VAL A 141 -15.19 -6.16 -3.73
N ASN A 142 -15.90 -5.64 -4.73
CA ASN A 142 -17.34 -5.87 -4.90
C ASN A 142 -17.68 -7.33 -5.25
N ASN A 143 -16.76 -8.07 -5.83
CA ASN A 143 -16.97 -9.48 -6.21
C ASN A 143 -16.62 -10.47 -5.07
N ILE A 144 -16.04 -10.00 -3.97
CA ILE A 144 -15.75 -10.85 -2.80
C ILE A 144 -17.08 -11.19 -2.10
N GLN A 145 -17.37 -12.49 -2.02
CA GLN A 145 -18.60 -13.01 -1.42
C GLN A 145 -18.52 -13.11 0.11
N GLU A 146 -17.35 -13.46 0.63
CA GLU A 146 -17.15 -13.74 2.06
C GLU A 146 -16.16 -12.77 2.67
N TRP A 147 -16.58 -12.11 3.75
CA TRP A 147 -15.79 -11.15 4.51
C TRP A 147 -15.77 -11.56 5.99
N THR A 148 -14.63 -11.36 6.63
CA THR A 148 -14.43 -11.57 8.06
C THR A 148 -14.12 -10.24 8.73
N GLU A 149 -14.85 -9.86 9.78
CA GLU A 149 -14.53 -8.68 10.57
C GLU A 149 -13.13 -8.78 11.21
N CYS A 150 -12.39 -7.68 11.30
CA CYS A 150 -10.98 -7.65 11.73
C CYS A 150 -10.72 -7.91 13.24
N ASN A 151 -11.67 -8.49 13.98
CA ASN A 151 -11.68 -8.60 15.45
C ASN A 151 -10.33 -8.88 16.12
#